data_AF-A8G420-F1
#
_entry.id   AF-A8G420-F1
#
_cell.length_a   1.000
_cell.length_b   1.000
_cell.length_c   1.000
_cell.angle_alpha   90.00
_cell.angle_beta   90.00
_cell.angle_gamma   90.00
#
_symmetry.space_group_name_H-M   'P 1'
#
loop_
_entity.id
_entity.type
_entity.pdbx_description
1 polymer ?
#
loop_
_entity_poly.entity_id
_entity_poly.type
_entity_poly.pdbx_seq_one_letter_code
_entity_poly.pdbx_strand_id
1 'polypeptide(L)'
;MPLKASIPFGYYLFYKYSFLKILLLLTFPIAIIEKSLPFGSFLLFIILFAGLARNPNVPYFVRYNACQALLIDIALIIISYLLRIFPIVELGSIIFIFTLCIFIYSISQCIYGVEPEIPLISKSVRMQI
;
A
#
# COMPACT_ATOMS: atom_id res chain seq x y z
N MET A 1 -2.87 0.11 -3.63
CA MET A 1 -2.39 -1.14 -2.99
C MET A 1 -2.14 -0.99 -1.49
N PRO A 2 -1.26 -0.10 -1.00
CA PRO A 2 -0.80 -0.15 0.40
C PRO A 2 -1.93 0.06 1.41
N LEU A 3 -2.87 0.97 1.14
CA LEU A 3 -4.05 1.16 1.99
C LEU A 3 -4.88 -0.14 2.11
N LYS A 4 -5.11 -0.84 0.98
CA LYS A 4 -5.85 -2.10 0.98
C LYS A 4 -5.13 -3.18 1.79
N ALA A 5 -3.81 -3.30 1.63
CA ALA A 5 -3.02 -4.26 2.39
C ALA A 5 -3.00 -3.94 3.90
N SER A 6 -3.18 -2.67 4.27
CA SER A 6 -3.23 -2.26 5.67
C SER A 6 -4.58 -2.57 6.38
N ILE A 7 -5.66 -2.85 5.64
CA ILE A 7 -7.00 -3.05 6.21
C ILE A 7 -7.05 -4.09 7.36
N PRO A 8 -6.42 -5.27 7.24
CA PRO A 8 -6.45 -6.26 8.32
C PRO A 8 -5.89 -5.73 9.66
N PHE A 9 -4.90 -4.85 9.60
CA PHE A 9 -4.30 -4.24 10.80
C PHE A 9 -5.26 -3.24 11.47
N GLY A 10 -6.16 -2.63 10.70
CA GLY A 10 -7.14 -1.65 11.17
C GLY A 10 -8.39 -2.24 11.82
N TYR A 11 -8.51 -3.57 11.97
CA TYR A 11 -9.73 -4.23 12.43
C TYR A 11 -10.35 -3.61 13.69
N TYR A 12 -9.53 -3.39 14.72
CA TYR A 12 -9.98 -2.76 15.98
C TYR A 12 -10.49 -1.33 15.77
N LEU A 13 -9.83 -0.55 14.91
CA LEU A 13 -10.22 0.83 14.60
C LEU A 13 -11.52 0.89 13.80
N PHE A 14 -11.73 -0.01 12.84
CA PHE A 14 -12.99 -0.09 12.10
C PHE A 14 -14.17 -0.52 12.97
N TYR A 15 -13.92 -1.37 13.97
CA TYR A 15 -14.92 -1.75 14.95
C TYR A 15 -15.30 -0.56 15.85
N LYS A 16 -14.30 0.17 16.37
CA LYS A 16 -14.51 1.31 17.27
C LYS A 16 -15.07 2.55 16.56
N TYR A 17 -14.63 2.82 15.34
CA TYR A 17 -14.93 4.05 14.59
C TYR A 17 -15.58 3.72 13.25
N SER A 18 -16.92 3.73 13.21
CA SER A 18 -17.68 3.37 12.00
C SER A 18 -17.39 4.27 10.79
N PHE A 19 -17.01 5.54 11.01
CA PHE A 19 -16.69 6.47 9.92
C PHE A 19 -15.48 6.01 9.09
N LEU A 20 -14.54 5.25 9.67
CA LEU A 20 -13.37 4.74 8.94
C LEU A 20 -13.77 3.74 7.84
N LYS A 21 -14.97 3.16 7.88
CA LYS A 21 -15.46 2.22 6.86
C LYS A 21 -15.53 2.84 5.47
N ILE A 22 -15.53 4.17 5.34
CA ILE A 22 -15.41 4.83 4.03
C ILE A 22 -14.10 4.46 3.30
N LEU A 23 -13.03 4.13 4.03
CA LEU A 23 -11.78 3.66 3.45
C LEU A 23 -11.93 2.29 2.77
N LEU A 24 -12.84 1.44 3.26
CA LEU A 24 -13.16 0.16 2.62
C LEU A 24 -13.74 0.39 1.23
N LEU A 25 -14.60 1.40 1.08
CA LEU A 25 -15.17 1.79 -0.21
C LEU A 25 -14.09 2.26 -1.19
N LEU A 26 -13.12 3.05 -0.71
CA LEU A 26 -12.01 3.51 -1.55
C LEU A 26 -11.12 2.35 -2.05
N THR A 27 -10.98 1.29 -1.26
CA THR A 27 -10.21 0.09 -1.62
C THR A 27 -11.00 -0.95 -2.41
N PHE A 28 -12.32 -0.78 -2.52
CA PHE A 28 -13.21 -1.69 -3.20
C PHE A 28 -12.82 -2.05 -4.66
N PRO A 29 -12.43 -1.10 -5.54
CA PRO A 29 -12.04 -1.45 -6.90
C PRO A 29 -10.83 -2.40 -6.94
N ILE A 30 -9.85 -2.20 -6.05
CA ILE A 30 -8.69 -3.08 -5.93
C ILE A 30 -9.13 -4.47 -5.44
N ALA A 31 -10.03 -4.52 -4.47
CA ALA A 31 -10.55 -5.78 -3.94
C ALA A 31 -11.33 -6.59 -4.99
N ILE A 32 -12.06 -5.93 -5.91
CA ILE A 32 -12.71 -6.60 -7.04
C ILE A 32 -11.65 -7.20 -7.97
N ILE A 33 -10.66 -6.41 -8.38
CA ILE A 33 -9.60 -6.86 -9.29
C ILE A 33 -8.88 -8.08 -8.71
N GLU A 34 -8.49 -8.03 -7.44
CA GLU A 34 -7.84 -9.17 -6.78
C GLU A 34 -8.72 -10.43 -6.77
N LYS A 35 -10.02 -10.30 -6.49
CA LYS A 35 -10.94 -11.45 -6.52
C LYS A 35 -11.11 -12.05 -7.92
N SER A 36 -10.94 -11.26 -8.97
CA SER A 36 -11.01 -11.71 -10.36
C SER A 36 -9.74 -12.37 -10.86
N LEU A 37 -8.60 -12.23 -10.16
CA LEU A 37 -7.32 -12.78 -10.58
C LEU A 37 -7.02 -14.13 -9.91
N PRO A 38 -6.48 -15.12 -10.65
CA PRO A 38 -5.89 -16.30 -10.01
C PRO A 38 -4.72 -15.84 -9.12
N PHE A 39 -4.58 -16.41 -7.92
CA PHE A 39 -3.59 -16.01 -6.89
C PHE A 39 -3.76 -14.59 -6.30
N GLY A 40 -4.86 -13.90 -6.59
CA GLY A 40 -5.29 -12.70 -5.87
C GLY A 40 -4.29 -11.54 -5.89
N SER A 41 -3.94 -11.04 -4.69
CA SER A 41 -3.04 -9.89 -4.52
C SER A 41 -1.62 -10.15 -5.01
N PHE A 42 -1.15 -11.40 -4.99
CA PHE A 42 0.20 -11.74 -5.47
C PHE A 42 0.33 -11.54 -6.99
N LEU A 43 -0.66 -11.98 -7.76
CA LEU A 43 -0.66 -11.78 -9.20
C LEU A 43 -0.81 -10.29 -9.54
N LEU A 44 -1.67 -9.58 -8.81
CA LEU A 44 -1.84 -8.14 -8.97
C LEU A 44 -0.51 -7.39 -8.73
N PHE A 45 0.23 -7.76 -7.69
CA PHE A 45 1.57 -7.25 -7.42
C PHE A 45 2.51 -7.45 -8.62
N ILE A 46 2.57 -8.66 -9.18
CA ILE A 46 3.43 -8.97 -10.34
C ILE A 46 3.03 -8.13 -11.56
N ILE A 47 1.73 -8.03 -11.83
CA ILE A 47 1.20 -7.25 -12.96
C ILE A 47 1.58 -5.77 -12.83
N LEU A 48 1.43 -5.17 -11.65
CA LEU A 48 1.82 -3.77 -11.44
C LEU A 48 3.34 -3.59 -11.48
N PHE A 49 4.11 -4.55 -10.97
CA PHE A 49 5.56 -4.49 -11.01
C PHE A 49 6.09 -4.54 -12.44
N ALA A 50 5.66 -5.52 -13.24
CA ALA A 50 6.10 -5.68 -14.62
C ALA A 50 5.51 -4.59 -15.53
N GLY A 51 4.23 -4.28 -15.38
CA GLY A 51 3.49 -3.40 -16.28
C GLY A 51 3.70 -1.91 -16.03
N LEU A 52 3.86 -1.50 -14.77
CA LEU A 52 4.12 -0.09 -14.41
C LEU A 52 5.58 0.10 -14.03
N ALA A 53 6.04 -0.47 -12.91
CA ALA A 53 7.33 -0.13 -12.30
C ALA A 53 8.54 -0.37 -13.23
N ARG A 54 8.56 -1.51 -13.93
CA ARG A 54 9.65 -1.92 -14.82
C ARG A 54 9.47 -1.54 -16.29
N ASN A 55 8.35 -0.93 -16.66
CA ASN A 55 8.06 -0.60 -18.06
C ASN A 55 8.66 0.77 -18.44
N PRO A 56 9.67 0.85 -19.32
CA PRO A 56 10.31 2.12 -19.68
C PRO A 56 9.39 3.05 -20.48
N ASN A 57 8.31 2.54 -21.08
CA ASN A 57 7.32 3.36 -21.78
C ASN A 57 6.42 4.15 -20.82
N VAL A 58 6.41 3.79 -19.52
CA VAL A 58 5.63 4.48 -18.50
C VAL A 58 6.44 5.67 -17.96
N PRO A 59 5.84 6.86 -17.79
CA PRO A 59 6.53 8.02 -17.26
C PRO A 59 7.21 7.74 -15.92
N TYR A 60 8.40 8.32 -15.72
CA TYR A 60 9.19 8.16 -14.49
C TYR A 60 8.35 8.37 -13.22
N PHE A 61 7.53 9.42 -13.19
CA PHE A 61 6.69 9.74 -12.04
C PHE A 61 5.74 8.60 -11.64
N VAL A 62 5.10 7.95 -12.62
CA VAL A 62 4.19 6.82 -12.37
C VAL A 62 4.98 5.60 -11.91
N ARG A 63 6.12 5.31 -12.54
CA ARG A 63 7.02 4.22 -12.15
C ARG A 63 7.50 4.38 -10.71
N TYR A 64 7.89 5.59 -10.34
CA TYR A 64 8.34 5.97 -9.00
C TYR A 64 7.28 5.71 -7.93
N ASN A 65 6.08 6.24 -8.14
CA ASN A 65 4.95 6.02 -7.23
C ASN A 65 4.54 4.54 -7.16
N ALA A 66 4.56 3.83 -8.29
CA ALA A 66 4.28 2.39 -8.33
C ALA A 66 5.30 1.59 -7.51
N CYS A 67 6.60 1.84 -7.70
CA CYS A 67 7.66 1.20 -6.92
C CYS A 67 7.51 1.46 -5.42
N GLN A 68 7.23 2.70 -5.00
CA GLN A 68 7.00 3.00 -3.58
C GLN A 68 5.81 2.22 -3.02
N ALA A 69 4.68 2.23 -3.73
CA ALA A 69 3.48 1.52 -3.31
C ALA A 69 3.74 0.01 -3.16
N LEU A 70 4.49 -0.59 -4.08
CA LEU A 70 4.84 -2.01 -4.05
C LEU A 70 5.81 -2.36 -2.92
N LEU A 71 6.81 -1.51 -2.63
CA LEU A 71 7.72 -1.73 -1.50
C LEU A 71 7.00 -1.63 -0.15
N ILE A 72 6.08 -0.68 0.00
CA ILE A 72 5.23 -0.58 1.20
C ILE A 72 4.35 -1.83 1.33
N ASP A 73 3.78 -2.31 0.23
CA ASP A 73 2.96 -3.52 0.20
C ASP A 73 3.75 -4.74 0.70
N ILE A 74 4.99 -4.92 0.20
CA ILE A 74 5.90 -5.98 0.67
C ILE A 74 6.20 -5.83 2.17
N ALA A 75 6.51 -4.62 2.63
CA ALA A 75 6.80 -4.37 4.04
C ALA A 75 5.61 -4.75 4.93
N LEU A 76 4.39 -4.41 4.52
CA LEU A 76 3.17 -4.78 5.23
C LEU A 76 2.92 -6.28 5.23
N ILE A 77 3.18 -6.97 4.12
CA ILE A 77 3.09 -8.44 4.06
C ILE A 77 4.05 -9.07 5.08
N ILE A 78 5.31 -8.63 5.12
CA ILE A 78 6.32 -9.14 6.07
C ILE A 78 5.86 -8.89 7.52
N ILE A 79 5.40 -7.68 7.82
CA ILE A 79 4.88 -7.32 9.15
C ILE A 79 3.65 -8.18 9.51
N SER A 80 2.76 -8.46 8.55
CA SER A 80 1.59 -9.31 8.78
C SER A 80 1.99 -10.72 9.21
N TYR A 81 3.02 -11.30 8.57
CA TYR A 81 3.53 -12.61 8.97
C TYR A 81 4.22 -12.56 10.34
N LEU A 82 4.97 -11.50 10.62
CA LEU A 82 5.61 -11.31 11.92
C LEU A 82 4.59 -11.22 13.06
N LEU A 83 3.52 -10.44 12.90
CA LEU A 83 2.45 -10.31 13.90
C LEU A 83 1.64 -11.59 14.07
N ARG A 84 1.63 -12.48 13.08
CA ARG A 84 1.01 -13.81 13.24
C ARG A 84 1.82 -14.70 14.19
N ILE A 85 3.13 -14.51 14.25
CA ILE A 85 4.03 -15.23 15.18
C ILE A 85 4.02 -14.56 16.55
N PHE A 86 4.08 -13.22 16.59
CA PHE A 86 4.07 -12.41 17.80
C PHE A 86 2.85 -11.48 17.81
N PRO A 87 1.68 -11.96 18.29
CA PRO A 87 0.43 -11.22 18.23
C PRO A 87 0.42 -10.07 19.25
N ILE A 88 0.84 -8.89 18.79
CA ILE A 88 0.77 -7.63 19.54
C ILE A 88 -0.35 -6.79 18.92
N VAL A 89 -1.51 -6.77 19.57
CA VAL A 89 -2.75 -6.20 19.01
C VAL A 89 -2.62 -4.69 18.82
N GLU A 90 -1.94 -4.00 19.74
CA GLU A 90 -1.72 -2.55 19.72
C GLU A 90 -0.91 -2.12 18.50
N LEU A 91 0.05 -2.94 18.04
CA LEU A 91 0.86 -2.65 16.87
C LEU A 91 0.03 -2.58 15.59
N GLY A 92 -1.01 -3.42 15.46
CA GLY A 92 -1.87 -3.40 14.27
C GLY A 92 -2.53 -2.03 14.04
N SER A 93 -3.08 -1.44 15.09
CA SER A 93 -3.69 -0.11 15.00
C SER A 93 -2.68 0.96 14.60
N ILE A 94 -1.46 0.90 15.15
CA ILE A 94 -0.37 1.83 14.83
C ILE A 94 0.06 1.69 13.36
N ILE A 95 0.25 0.46 12.88
CA ILE A 95 0.63 0.17 11.49
C ILE A 95 -0.43 0.68 10.52
N PHE A 96 -1.71 0.49 10.83
CA PHE A 96 -2.81 0.99 10.01
C PHE A 96 -2.80 2.52 9.92
N ILE A 97 -2.72 3.22 11.07
CA ILE A 97 -2.69 4.69 11.11
C ILE A 97 -1.48 5.22 10.36
N PHE A 98 -0.30 4.63 10.58
CA PHE A 98 0.92 5.02 9.90
C PHE A 98 0.81 4.86 8.38
N THR A 99 0.26 3.73 7.92
CA THR A 99 0.03 3.49 6.49
C THR A 99 -0.99 4.47 5.91
N LEU A 100 -2.05 4.78 6.65
CA LEU A 100 -3.06 5.74 6.24
C LEU A 100 -2.47 7.15 6.10
N CYS A 101 -1.61 7.58 7.05
CA CYS A 101 -0.89 8.85 6.96
C CYS A 101 0.01 8.90 5.72
N ILE A 102 0.77 7.85 5.45
CA ILE A 102 1.59 7.75 4.22
C ILE A 102 0.71 7.87 2.99
N PHE A 103 -0.41 7.14 2.93
CA PHE A 103 -1.32 7.15 1.80
C PHE A 103 -1.89 8.56 1.52
N ILE A 104 -2.37 9.26 2.57
CA ILE A 104 -2.90 10.62 2.46
C ILE A 104 -1.81 11.59 2.01
N TYR A 105 -0.61 11.48 2.59
CA TYR A 105 0.55 12.28 2.21
C TYR A 105 0.92 12.09 0.74
N SER A 106 1.05 10.84 0.29
CA SER A 106 1.40 10.53 -1.10
C SER A 106 0.35 11.04 -2.08
N ILE A 107 -0.95 10.90 -1.78
CA ILE A 107 -2.02 11.46 -2.62
C ILE A 107 -1.90 12.98 -2.70
N SER A 108 -1.71 13.65 -1.57
CA SER A 108 -1.62 15.10 -1.52
C SER A 108 -0.46 15.61 -2.37
N GLN A 109 0.73 14.99 -2.23
CA GLN A 109 1.90 15.33 -3.04
C GLN A 109 1.68 15.08 -4.53
N CYS A 110 1.06 13.95 -4.89
CA CYS A 110 0.72 13.63 -6.28
C CYS A 110 -0.26 14.65 -6.90
N ILE A 111 -1.21 15.16 -6.13
CA ILE A 111 -2.14 16.22 -6.60
C ILE A 111 -1.38 17.51 -6.91
N TYR A 112 -0.35 17.85 -6.13
CA TYR A 112 0.52 18.99 -6.39
C TYR A 112 1.59 18.72 -7.46
N GLY A 113 1.63 17.51 -8.05
CA GLY A 113 2.64 17.13 -9.03
C GLY A 113 4.05 16.94 -8.45
N VAL A 114 4.16 16.81 -7.13
CA VAL A 114 5.43 16.61 -6.42
C VAL A 114 5.64 15.13 -6.13
N GLU A 115 6.88 14.66 -6.24
CA GLU A 115 7.24 13.30 -5.88
C GLU A 115 7.08 13.07 -4.37
N PRO A 116 6.29 12.09 -3.92
CA PRO A 116 6.19 11.82 -2.50
C PRO A 116 7.52 11.31 -1.95
N GLU A 117 8.12 12.05 -1.02
CA GLU A 117 9.35 11.60 -0.35
C GLU A 117 9.01 10.89 0.96
N ILE A 118 9.05 9.56 0.93
CA ILE A 118 8.88 8.70 2.10
C ILE A 118 10.28 8.30 2.58
N PRO A 119 10.66 8.64 3.83
CA PRO A 119 11.95 8.27 4.40
C PRO A 119 12.21 6.76 4.25
N LEU A 120 13.47 6.40 4.02
CA LEU A 120 13.93 5.02 3.74
C LEU A 120 13.48 4.46 2.37
N ILE A 121 12.19 4.54 2.04
CA ILE A 121 11.61 3.91 0.84
C ILE A 121 12.00 4.66 -0.43
N SER A 122 11.92 6.00 -0.42
CA SER A 122 12.26 6.82 -1.59
C SER A 122 13.69 6.60 -2.09
N LYS A 123 14.66 6.40 -1.18
CA LYS A 123 16.04 6.10 -1.54
C LYS A 123 16.16 4.75 -2.22
N SER A 124 15.53 3.72 -1.66
CA SER A 124 15.52 2.36 -2.23
C SER A 124 14.85 2.33 -3.61
N VAL A 125 13.77 3.09 -3.81
CA VAL A 125 13.10 3.20 -5.11
C VAL A 125 14.00 3.86 -6.15
N ARG A 126 14.67 4.96 -5.83
CA ARG A 126 15.57 5.65 -6.77
C ARG A 126 16.72 4.75 -7.25
N MET A 127 17.15 3.77 -6.44
CA MET A 127 18.15 2.78 -6.85
C MET A 127 17.61 1.69 -7.80
N GLN A 128 16.28 1.48 -7.85
CA GLN A 128 15.67 0.37 -8.58
C GLN A 128 15.18 0.74 -9.99
N ILE A 129 14.95 2.04 -10.24
CA ILE A 129 14.36 2.59 -11.46
C ILE A 129 15.42 2.84 -12.53
#